data_AF-A0A0G0W3W9-F1
#
_entry.id   AF-A0A0G0W3W9-F1
#
_cell.length_a   1.000
_cell.length_b   1.000
_cell.length_c   1.000
_cell.angle_alpha   90.00
_cell.angle_beta   90.00
_cell.angle_gamma   90.00
#
_symmetry.space_group_name_H-M   'P 1'
#
loop_
_entity.id
_entity.type
_entity.pdbx_description
1 polymer ?
#
loop_
_entity_poly.entity_id
_entity_poly.type
_entity_poly.pdbx_seq_one_letter_code
_entity_poly.pdbx_strand_id
1 'polypeptide(L)'
;MADATKEGKNMIFYVLGAVVLIILFIWSLYNSLITMSTQIDEAWSQIDVQLKRRVDLIPNIVASVKGYAKHEKSVFENVTKARSAMMKAETPQAMAKASDGLSSALKSLFAVAENYPQLKANENFVQLQNQLSDTEDKIAYSRQFYNSTVTD
;
A
#
# COMPACT_ATOMS: atom_id res chain seq x y z
N MET A 1 50.11 43.75 -26.10
CA MET A 1 49.70 43.66 -24.69
C MET A 1 48.18 43.62 -24.46
N ALA A 2 47.33 44.07 -25.40
CA ALA A 2 45.86 44.07 -25.22
C ALA A 2 45.16 42.70 -25.50
N ASP A 3 45.87 41.73 -26.06
CA ASP A 3 45.27 40.45 -26.51
C ASP A 3 45.22 39.39 -25.38
N ALA A 4 46.26 39.34 -24.53
CA ALA A 4 46.37 38.38 -23.44
C ALA A 4 45.29 38.56 -22.34
N THR A 5 44.75 39.78 -22.16
CA THR A 5 43.67 40.04 -21.19
C THR A 5 42.29 39.66 -21.70
N LYS A 6 42.08 39.61 -23.02
CA LYS A 6 40.82 39.13 -23.62
C LYS A 6 40.65 37.63 -23.45
N GLU A 7 41.71 36.86 -23.65
CA GLU A 7 41.67 35.39 -23.48
C GLU A 7 41.37 34.99 -22.03
N GLY A 8 41.99 35.65 -21.05
CA GLY A 8 41.69 35.43 -19.63
C GLY A 8 40.25 35.76 -19.25
N LYS A 9 39.67 36.82 -19.84
CA LYS A 9 38.27 37.20 -19.61
C LYS A 9 37.31 36.16 -20.19
N ASN A 10 37.61 35.62 -21.37
CA ASN A 10 36.82 34.55 -22.00
C ASN A 10 36.90 33.25 -21.19
N MET A 11 38.07 32.89 -20.68
CA MET A 11 38.27 31.74 -19.80
C MET A 11 37.44 31.83 -18.51
N ILE A 12 37.35 33.02 -17.91
CA ILE A 12 36.49 33.26 -16.75
C ILE A 12 35.01 33.02 -17.10
N PHE A 13 34.53 33.50 -18.25
CA PHE A 13 33.15 33.26 -18.68
C PHE A 13 32.85 31.78 -18.96
N TYR A 14 33.79 31.03 -19.55
CA TYR A 14 33.63 29.59 -19.74
C TYR A 14 33.57 28.83 -18.40
N VAL A 15 34.43 29.19 -17.44
CA VAL A 15 34.39 28.60 -16.09
C VAL A 15 33.08 28.94 -15.39
N LEU A 16 32.61 30.18 -15.47
CA LEU A 16 31.36 30.61 -14.85
C LEU A 16 30.16 29.89 -15.48
N GLY A 17 30.15 29.74 -16.81
CA GLY A 17 29.14 28.97 -17.53
C GLY A 17 29.13 27.49 -17.12
N ALA A 18 30.30 26.87 -16.99
CA ALA A 18 30.43 25.50 -16.52
C ALA A 18 29.91 25.32 -15.08
N VAL A 19 30.19 26.26 -14.18
CA VAL A 19 29.68 26.24 -12.80
C VAL A 19 28.16 26.34 -12.78
N VAL A 20 27.57 27.24 -13.58
CA VAL A 20 26.10 27.38 -13.68
C VAL A 20 25.46 26.08 -14.19
N LEU A 21 26.06 25.43 -15.20
CA LEU A 21 25.56 24.16 -15.72
C LEU A 21 25.62 23.04 -14.66
N ILE A 22 26.69 22.97 -13.87
CA ILE A 22 26.81 22.00 -12.78
C ILE A 22 25.72 22.22 -11.72
N ILE A 23 25.47 23.46 -11.33
CA ILE A 23 24.42 23.79 -10.34
C ILE A 23 23.04 23.38 -10.86
N LEU A 24 22.72 23.71 -12.12
CA LEU A 24 21.46 23.32 -12.74
C LEU A 24 21.30 21.79 -12.84
N PHE A 25 22.39 21.09 -13.16
CA PHE A 25 22.40 19.63 -13.20
C PHE A 25 22.13 19.00 -11.84
N ILE A 26 22.82 19.46 -10.78
CA ILE A 26 22.59 18.98 -9.40
C ILE A 26 21.17 19.29 -8.95
N TRP A 27 20.66 20.49 -9.26
CA TRP A 27 19.30 20.89 -8.91
C TRP A 27 18.25 20.00 -9.61
N SER A 28 18.44 19.69 -10.88
CA SER A 28 17.56 18.78 -11.63
C SER A 28 17.56 17.37 -11.02
N LEU A 29 18.74 16.84 -10.64
CA LEU A 29 18.84 15.53 -9.99
C LEU A 29 18.13 15.52 -8.65
N TYR A 30 18.33 16.55 -7.82
CA TYR A 30 17.70 16.65 -6.51
C TYR A 30 16.17 16.72 -6.61
N ASN A 31 15.64 17.54 -7.53
CA ASN A 31 14.20 17.61 -7.78
C ASN A 31 13.64 16.28 -8.27
N SER A 32 14.36 15.55 -9.14
CA SER A 32 13.94 14.22 -9.60
C SER A 32 13.84 13.23 -8.45
N LEU A 33 14.85 13.20 -7.55
CA LEU A 33 14.86 12.30 -6.41
C LEU A 33 13.70 12.56 -5.43
N ILE A 34 13.42 13.84 -5.13
CA ILE A 34 12.28 14.20 -4.28
C ILE A 34 10.97 13.76 -4.92
N THR A 35 10.81 14.00 -6.23
CA THR A 35 9.60 13.63 -6.95
C THR A 35 9.35 12.13 -6.88
N MET A 36 10.40 11.32 -7.07
CA MET A 36 10.34 9.86 -6.94
C MET A 36 9.97 9.45 -5.50
N SER A 37 10.57 10.05 -4.48
CA SER A 37 10.23 9.72 -3.08
C SER A 37 8.77 10.02 -2.74
N THR A 38 8.25 11.16 -3.21
CA THR A 38 6.86 11.53 -2.98
C THR A 38 5.89 10.57 -3.66
N GLN A 39 6.20 10.11 -4.87
CA GLN A 39 5.36 9.12 -5.56
C GLN A 39 5.30 7.77 -4.83
N ILE A 40 6.42 7.33 -4.27
CA ILE A 40 6.49 6.10 -3.45
C ILE A 40 5.63 6.27 -2.19
N ASP A 41 5.74 7.40 -1.50
CA ASP A 41 4.96 7.69 -0.29
C ASP A 41 3.45 7.75 -0.57
N GLU A 42 3.05 8.38 -1.69
CA GLU A 42 1.67 8.43 -2.14
C GLU A 42 1.13 7.03 -2.47
N ALA A 43 1.91 6.22 -3.19
CA ALA A 43 1.54 4.84 -3.52
C ALA A 43 1.37 4.00 -2.24
N TRP A 44 2.27 4.15 -1.27
CA TRP A 44 2.17 3.46 0.02
C TRP A 44 0.96 3.90 0.84
N SER A 45 0.68 5.20 0.90
CA SER A 45 -0.49 5.76 1.60
C SER A 45 -1.81 5.18 1.06
N GLN A 46 -1.92 5.00 -0.25
CA GLN A 46 -3.09 4.35 -0.86
C GLN A 46 -3.28 2.92 -0.38
N ILE A 47 -2.19 2.14 -0.28
CA ILE A 47 -2.23 0.76 0.25
C ILE A 47 -2.67 0.78 1.73
N ASP A 48 -2.06 1.63 2.55
CA ASP A 48 -2.33 1.72 3.99
C ASP A 48 -3.81 2.00 4.29
N VAL A 49 -4.44 2.92 3.55
CA VAL A 49 -5.88 3.22 3.68
C VAL A 49 -6.73 1.98 3.43
N GLN A 50 -6.43 1.19 2.39
CA GLN A 50 -7.20 -0.03 2.10
C GLN A 50 -6.97 -1.12 3.14
N LEU A 51 -5.73 -1.28 3.63
CA LEU A 51 -5.42 -2.23 4.69
C LEU A 51 -6.17 -1.90 5.99
N LYS A 52 -6.22 -0.61 6.38
CA LYS A 52 -6.99 -0.14 7.54
C LYS A 52 -8.48 -0.43 7.37
N ARG A 53 -9.07 -0.03 6.23
CA ARG A 53 -10.48 -0.31 5.91
C ARG A 53 -10.80 -1.81 6.04
N ARG A 54 -9.92 -2.67 5.53
CA ARG A 54 -10.09 -4.13 5.61
C ARG A 54 -10.15 -4.62 7.05
N VAL A 55 -9.24 -4.15 7.90
CA VAL A 55 -9.17 -4.49 9.33
C VAL A 55 -10.40 -4.00 10.11
N ASP A 56 -10.94 -2.84 9.73
CA ASP A 56 -12.12 -2.23 10.36
C ASP A 56 -13.43 -2.95 10.04
N LEU A 57 -13.53 -3.61 8.89
CA LEU A 57 -14.70 -4.41 8.50
C LEU A 57 -14.76 -5.77 9.21
N ILE A 58 -13.64 -6.26 9.75
CA ILE A 58 -13.55 -7.61 10.32
C ILE A 58 -14.47 -7.87 11.51
N PRO A 59 -14.58 -6.96 12.51
CA PRO A 59 -15.51 -7.18 13.61
C PRO A 59 -16.95 -7.38 13.13
N ASN A 60 -17.36 -6.62 12.11
CA ASN A 60 -18.72 -6.68 11.55
C ASN A 60 -18.96 -8.02 10.82
N ILE A 61 -18.06 -8.45 9.93
CA ILE A 61 -18.24 -9.74 9.25
C ILE A 61 -18.19 -10.91 10.25
N VAL A 62 -17.32 -10.86 11.25
CA VAL A 62 -17.23 -11.89 12.29
C VAL A 62 -18.51 -11.93 13.13
N ALA A 63 -19.09 -10.77 13.49
CA ALA A 63 -20.35 -10.71 14.21
C ALA A 63 -21.51 -11.31 13.40
N SER A 64 -21.61 -10.98 12.10
CA SER A 64 -22.61 -11.55 11.20
C SER A 64 -22.50 -13.07 11.12
N VAL A 65 -21.29 -13.62 10.93
CA VAL A 65 -21.08 -15.08 10.84
C VAL A 65 -21.35 -15.75 12.19
N LYS A 66 -20.89 -15.16 13.31
CA LYS A 66 -21.15 -15.68 14.68
C LYS A 66 -22.63 -15.77 15.03
N GLY A 67 -23.47 -14.90 14.44
CA GLY A 67 -24.93 -14.96 14.64
C GLY A 67 -25.53 -16.31 14.25
N TYR A 68 -24.98 -16.95 13.22
CA TYR A 68 -25.47 -18.20 12.65
C TYR A 68 -24.57 -19.41 12.96
N ALA A 69 -23.25 -19.22 12.95
CA ALA A 69 -22.25 -20.29 13.03
C ALA A 69 -21.50 -20.32 14.38
N LYS A 70 -22.23 -20.43 15.50
CA LYS A 70 -21.65 -20.27 16.86
C LYS A 70 -20.60 -21.32 17.25
N HIS A 71 -20.61 -22.49 16.60
CA HIS A 71 -19.71 -23.60 16.94
C HIS A 71 -18.32 -23.48 16.29
N GLU A 72 -18.13 -22.52 15.39
CA GLU A 72 -16.93 -22.35 14.56
C GLU A 72 -15.82 -21.54 15.26
N LYS A 73 -15.54 -21.89 16.53
CA LYS A 73 -14.62 -21.14 17.39
C LYS A 73 -13.22 -20.98 16.79
N SER A 74 -12.67 -22.07 16.25
CA SER A 74 -11.32 -22.07 15.65
C SER A 74 -11.21 -21.06 14.51
N VAL A 75 -12.25 -20.95 13.69
CA VAL A 75 -12.29 -20.03 12.54
C VAL A 75 -12.32 -18.58 13.02
N PHE A 76 -13.17 -18.27 14.01
CA PHE A 76 -13.21 -16.92 14.58
C PHE A 76 -11.92 -16.52 15.29
N GLU A 77 -11.29 -17.45 16.00
CA GLU A 77 -9.99 -17.21 16.63
C GLU A 77 -8.91 -16.93 15.58
N ASN A 78 -8.87 -17.69 14.49
CA ASN A 78 -7.91 -17.49 13.41
C ASN A 78 -8.08 -16.13 12.73
N VAL A 79 -9.32 -15.72 12.43
CA VAL A 79 -9.63 -14.39 11.87
C VAL A 79 -9.24 -13.28 12.85
N THR A 80 -9.53 -13.45 14.14
CA THR A 80 -9.18 -12.46 15.17
C THR A 80 -7.66 -12.33 15.31
N LYS A 81 -6.92 -13.44 15.33
CA LYS A 81 -5.46 -13.46 15.38
C LYS A 81 -4.85 -12.79 14.15
N ALA A 82 -5.36 -13.09 12.95
CA ALA A 82 -4.90 -12.48 11.71
C ALA A 82 -5.16 -10.96 11.69
N ARG A 83 -6.33 -10.53 12.16
CA ARG A 83 -6.64 -9.09 12.33
C ARG A 83 -5.65 -8.43 13.31
N SER A 84 -5.37 -9.05 14.45
CA SER A 84 -4.40 -8.52 15.42
C SER A 84 -2.98 -8.47 14.86
N ALA A 85 -2.58 -9.42 14.02
CA ALA A 85 -1.29 -9.40 13.35
C ALA A 85 -1.19 -8.20 12.39
N MET A 86 -2.26 -7.92 11.63
CA MET A 86 -2.35 -6.73 10.77
C MET A 86 -2.20 -5.43 11.56
N MET A 87 -2.88 -5.31 12.71
CA MET A 87 -2.80 -4.10 13.55
C MET A 87 -1.42 -3.87 14.17
N LYS A 88 -0.59 -4.91 14.29
CA LYS A 88 0.76 -4.85 14.86
C LYS A 88 1.86 -4.70 13.81
N ALA A 89 1.52 -4.78 12.53
CA ALA A 89 2.48 -4.68 11.45
C ALA A 89 2.81 -3.22 11.18
N GLU A 90 4.07 -2.83 11.32
CA GLU A 90 4.52 -1.44 11.15
C GLU A 90 5.27 -1.20 9.84
N THR A 91 5.89 -2.24 9.27
CA THR A 91 6.65 -2.13 8.02
C THR A 91 5.83 -2.60 6.83
N PRO A 92 6.08 -2.08 5.61
CA PRO A 92 5.38 -2.53 4.40
C PRO A 92 5.43 -4.04 4.19
N GLN A 93 6.61 -4.63 4.43
CA GLN A 93 6.80 -6.08 4.30
C GLN A 93 6.02 -6.88 5.37
N ALA A 94 6.00 -6.39 6.62
CA ALA A 94 5.21 -7.02 7.68
C ALA A 94 3.71 -6.92 7.40
N MET A 95 3.25 -5.77 6.91
CA MET A 95 1.86 -5.54 6.53
C MET A 95 1.45 -6.46 5.37
N ALA A 96 2.31 -6.61 4.35
CA ALA A 96 2.04 -7.52 3.24
C ALA A 96 1.83 -8.96 3.73
N LYS A 97 2.76 -9.46 4.54
CA LYS A 97 2.68 -10.81 5.10
C LYS A 97 1.46 -11.01 6.01
N ALA A 98 1.16 -10.04 6.87
CA ALA A 98 0.00 -10.11 7.74
C ALA A 98 -1.32 -10.06 6.94
N SER A 99 -1.34 -9.29 5.85
CA SER A 99 -2.49 -9.16 4.96
C SER A 99 -2.77 -10.45 4.21
N ASP A 100 -1.74 -11.16 3.75
CA ASP A 100 -1.90 -12.48 3.12
C ASP A 100 -2.43 -13.51 4.13
N GLY A 101 -1.93 -13.49 5.36
CA GLY A 101 -2.45 -14.31 6.46
C GLY A 101 -3.93 -14.01 6.76
N LEU A 102 -4.32 -12.74 6.68
CA LEU A 102 -5.71 -12.34 6.83
C LEU A 102 -6.59 -12.78 5.66
N SER A 103 -6.09 -12.70 4.43
CA SER A 103 -6.77 -13.25 3.24
C SER A 103 -7.05 -14.74 3.40
N SER A 104 -6.08 -15.50 3.90
CA SER A 104 -6.25 -16.93 4.18
C SER A 104 -7.33 -17.19 5.25
N ALA A 105 -7.30 -16.45 6.36
CA ALA A 105 -8.31 -16.60 7.42
C ALA A 105 -9.73 -16.25 6.96
N LEU A 106 -9.87 -15.21 6.12
CA LEU A 106 -11.17 -14.83 5.54
C LEU A 106 -11.69 -15.87 4.55
N LYS A 107 -10.83 -16.49 3.75
CA LYS A 107 -11.23 -17.63 2.89
C LYS A 107 -11.83 -18.77 3.70
N SER A 108 -11.21 -19.15 4.82
CA SER A 108 -11.76 -20.16 5.73
C SER A 108 -13.09 -19.73 6.35
N LEU A 109 -13.23 -18.46 6.73
CA LEU A 109 -14.49 -17.90 7.24
C LEU A 109 -15.62 -17.99 6.20
N PHE A 110 -15.33 -17.67 4.95
CA PHE A 110 -16.32 -17.72 3.87
C PHE A 110 -16.68 -19.17 3.49
N ALA A 111 -15.71 -20.09 3.49
CA ALA A 111 -15.98 -21.51 3.28
C ALA A 111 -16.92 -22.08 4.37
N VAL A 112 -16.74 -21.64 5.62
CA VAL A 112 -17.66 -21.99 6.71
C VAL A 112 -19.04 -21.41 6.45
N ALA A 113 -19.13 -20.15 6.02
CA ALA A 113 -20.40 -19.49 5.71
C ALA A 113 -21.20 -20.19 4.60
N GLU A 114 -20.54 -20.91 3.68
CA GLU A 114 -21.20 -21.70 2.64
C GLU A 114 -22.10 -22.81 3.20
N ASN A 115 -21.78 -23.34 4.38
CA ASN A 115 -22.56 -24.37 5.07
C ASN A 115 -23.83 -23.82 5.75
N TYR A 116 -24.03 -22.49 5.75
CA TYR A 116 -25.16 -21.83 6.42
C TYR A 116 -26.00 -21.03 5.41
N PRO A 117 -27.02 -21.66 4.78
CA PRO A 117 -27.83 -21.00 3.74
C PRO A 117 -28.48 -19.68 4.17
N GLN A 118 -28.90 -19.58 5.45
CA GLN A 118 -29.49 -18.34 5.98
C GLN A 118 -28.49 -17.18 6.04
N LEU A 119 -27.21 -17.48 6.26
CA LEU A 119 -26.14 -16.47 6.25
C LEU A 119 -25.84 -16.03 4.81
N LYS A 120 -25.83 -16.96 3.85
CA LYS A 120 -25.66 -16.64 2.43
C LYS A 120 -26.77 -15.74 1.87
N ALA A 121 -27.98 -15.87 2.42
CA ALA A 121 -29.13 -15.04 2.06
C ALA A 121 -29.18 -13.72 2.84
N ASN A 122 -28.29 -13.51 3.82
CA ASN A 122 -28.28 -12.28 4.62
C ASN A 122 -27.60 -11.16 3.83
N GLU A 123 -28.37 -10.13 3.46
CA GLU A 123 -27.89 -8.99 2.66
C GLU A 123 -26.71 -8.26 3.30
N ASN A 124 -26.73 -8.05 4.62
CA ASN A 124 -25.63 -7.38 5.33
C ASN A 124 -24.33 -8.20 5.24
N PHE A 125 -24.41 -9.53 5.37
CA PHE A 125 -23.25 -10.41 5.21
C PHE A 125 -22.69 -10.34 3.79
N VAL A 126 -23.56 -10.46 2.77
CA VAL A 126 -23.15 -10.39 1.36
C VAL A 126 -22.51 -9.03 1.05
N GLN A 127 -23.07 -7.93 1.55
CA GLN A 127 -22.50 -6.61 1.36
C GLN A 127 -21.11 -6.48 1.99
N LEU A 128 -20.92 -6.96 3.23
CA LEU A 128 -19.62 -6.94 3.90
C LEU A 128 -18.59 -7.84 3.20
N GLN A 129 -19.02 -9.02 2.73
CA GLN A 129 -18.18 -9.92 1.94
C GLN A 129 -17.70 -9.24 0.65
N ASN A 130 -18.61 -8.59 -0.08
CA ASN A 130 -18.26 -7.84 -1.30
C ASN A 130 -17.31 -6.68 -1.00
N GLN A 131 -17.57 -5.89 0.04
CA GLN A 131 -16.66 -4.81 0.44
C GLN A 131 -15.25 -5.31 0.79
N LEU A 132 -15.15 -6.47 1.45
CA LEU A 132 -13.87 -7.11 1.75
C LEU A 132 -13.16 -7.60 0.47
N SER A 133 -13.92 -8.15 -0.48
CA SER A 133 -13.39 -8.57 -1.79
C SER A 133 -12.88 -7.36 -2.58
N ASP A 134 -13.70 -6.32 -2.73
CA ASP A 134 -13.35 -5.08 -3.42
C ASP A 134 -12.10 -4.43 -2.81
N THR A 135 -11.98 -4.49 -1.48
CA THR A 135 -10.80 -3.95 -0.78
C THR A 135 -9.56 -4.79 -1.08
N GLU A 136 -9.68 -6.12 -1.16
CA GLU A 136 -8.56 -6.99 -1.55
C GLU A 136 -8.10 -6.73 -2.99
N ASP A 137 -9.04 -6.57 -3.92
CA ASP A 137 -8.71 -6.27 -5.32
C ASP A 137 -7.99 -4.92 -5.44
N LYS A 138 -8.43 -3.90 -4.67
CA LYS A 138 -7.74 -2.61 -4.59
C LYS A 138 -6.36 -2.73 -3.97
N ILE A 139 -6.19 -3.53 -2.92
CA ILE A 139 -4.86 -3.79 -2.34
C ILE A 139 -3.94 -4.44 -3.38
N ALA A 140 -4.43 -5.43 -4.12
CA ALA A 140 -3.64 -6.09 -5.16
C ALA A 140 -3.20 -5.11 -6.26
N TYR A 141 -4.12 -4.27 -6.74
CA TYR A 141 -3.81 -3.23 -7.71
C TYR A 141 -2.82 -2.20 -7.17
N SER A 142 -3.03 -1.68 -5.96
CA SER A 142 -2.11 -0.71 -5.35
C SER A 142 -0.73 -1.30 -5.07
N ARG A 143 -0.63 -2.60 -4.72
CA ARG A 143 0.65 -3.31 -4.62
C ARG A 143 1.36 -3.38 -5.97
N GLN A 144 0.63 -3.68 -7.05
CA GLN A 144 1.19 -3.67 -8.40
C GLN A 144 1.71 -2.28 -8.77
N PHE A 145 0.93 -1.23 -8.49
CA PHE A 145 1.31 0.16 -8.74
C PHE A 145 2.55 0.57 -7.93
N TYR A 146 2.59 0.27 -6.64
CA TYR A 146 3.77 0.52 -5.80
C TYR A 146 5.01 -0.20 -6.35
N ASN A 147 4.88 -1.46 -6.76
CA ASN A 147 5.99 -2.20 -7.33
C ASN A 147 6.48 -1.59 -8.66
N SER A 148 5.60 -1.07 -9.52
CA SER A 148 6.02 -0.34 -10.72
C SER A 148 6.76 0.96 -10.37
N THR A 149 6.22 1.76 -9.44
CA THR A 149 6.84 3.03 -9.03
C THR A 149 8.22 2.85 -8.36
N VAL A 150 8.46 1.72 -7.69
CA VAL A 150 9.76 1.40 -7.09
C VAL A 150 10.76 0.85 -8.11
N THR A 151 10.28 0.25 -9.21
CA THR A 151 11.13 -0.36 -10.23
C THR A 151 11.56 0.63 -11.31
N ASP A 152 10.72 1.64 -11.61
CA ASP A 152 10.96 2.70 -12.59
C ASP A 152 11.76 3.88 -12.02
#